data_AF-A0AB38PPB4-F1
#
_entry.id   AF-A0AB38PPB4-F1
#
_cell.length_a   1.000
_cell.length_b   1.000
_cell.length_c   1.000
_cell.angle_alpha   90.00
_cell.angle_beta   90.00
_cell.angle_gamma   90.00
#
_symmetry.space_group_name_H-M   'P 1'
#
loop_
_entity.id
_entity.type
_entity.pdbx_description
1 polymer ?
#
loop_
_entity_poly.entity_id
_entity_poly.type
_entity_poly.pdbx_seq_one_letter_code
_entity_poly.pdbx_strand_id
1 'polypeptide(L)'
;MKQISTKQAQRNREVARIKKTLPPYCAICGKPMSDAAHLVPKSEYPEHYINPLNIVGLCRECHNKYDNNLAFRQKQKRLIERVKSFDECAANRYFRL
;
A
#
# COMPACT_ATOMS: atom_id res chain seq x y z
N MET A 1 -1.94 26.17 3.16
CA MET A 1 -2.00 24.73 3.50
C MET A 1 -3.48 24.38 3.71
N LYS A 2 -4.06 23.42 2.97
CA LYS A 2 -5.51 23.12 3.10
C LYS A 2 -5.80 22.55 4.50
N GLN A 3 -6.87 23.03 5.16
CA GLN A 3 -7.32 22.44 6.43
C GLN A 3 -7.79 21.00 6.18
N ILE A 4 -7.26 20.07 6.98
CA ILE A 4 -7.70 18.67 6.98
C ILE A 4 -8.87 18.52 7.95
N SER A 5 -9.88 17.72 7.58
CA SER A 5 -10.98 17.43 8.50
C SER A 5 -10.51 16.60 9.70
N THR A 6 -11.19 16.73 10.83
CA THR A 6 -10.91 15.93 12.04
C THR A 6 -10.93 14.42 11.75
N LYS A 7 -11.86 13.98 10.89
CA LYS A 7 -11.95 12.59 10.42
C LYS A 7 -10.69 12.16 9.66
N GLN A 8 -10.20 12.98 8.73
CA GLN A 8 -8.96 12.66 8.01
C GLN A 8 -7.74 12.69 8.93
N ALA A 9 -7.68 13.62 9.89
CA ALA A 9 -6.62 13.66 10.89
C ALA A 9 -6.57 12.38 11.73
N GLN A 10 -7.72 11.84 12.15
CA GLN A 10 -7.80 10.56 12.86
C GLN A 10 -7.29 9.40 12.01
N ARG A 11 -7.71 9.31 10.74
CA ARG A 11 -7.22 8.26 9.82
C ARG A 11 -5.71 8.37 9.59
N ASN A 12 -5.17 9.58 9.46
CA ASN A 12 -3.73 9.82 9.32
C ASN A 12 -2.95 9.34 10.55
N ARG A 13 -3.48 9.55 11.77
CA ARG A 13 -2.88 9.03 13.01
C ARG A 13 -2.83 7.51 13.02
N GLU A 14 -3.90 6.85 12.54
CA GLU A 14 -3.93 5.40 12.46
C GLU A 14 -2.92 4.85 11.45
N VAL A 15 -2.84 5.45 10.26
CA VAL A 15 -1.79 5.14 9.28
C VAL A 15 -0.41 5.32 9.88
N ALA A 16 -0.17 6.39 10.65
CA ALA A 16 1.12 6.60 11.31
C ALA A 16 1.44 5.52 12.35
N ARG A 17 0.44 4.96 13.05
CA ARG A 17 0.63 3.81 13.96
C ARG A 17 1.00 2.55 13.17
N ILE A 18 0.28 2.25 12.10
CA ILE A 18 0.58 1.10 11.22
C ILE A 18 2.00 1.20 10.65
N LYS A 19 2.43 2.38 10.23
CA LYS A 19 3.78 2.60 9.70
C LYS A 19 4.88 2.23 10.71
N LYS A 20 4.65 2.43 12.01
CA LYS A 20 5.62 2.08 13.06
C LYS A 20 5.78 0.57 13.27
N THR A 21 4.80 -0.23 12.84
CA THR A 21 4.84 -1.69 12.98
C THR A 21 5.35 -2.40 11.73
N LEU A 22 5.71 -1.65 10.67
CA LEU A 22 6.23 -2.24 9.44
C LEU A 22 7.65 -2.79 9.66
N PRO A 23 7.98 -3.94 9.06
CA PRO A 23 9.37 -4.41 9.01
C PRO A 23 10.27 -3.35 8.35
N PRO A 24 11.54 -3.22 8.76
CA PRO A 24 12.45 -2.19 8.23
C PRO A 24 12.97 -2.50 6.81
N TYR A 25 12.34 -3.42 6.10
CA TYR A 25 12.77 -3.94 4.80
C TYR A 25 11.65 -3.83 3.76
N CYS A 26 12.06 -3.69 2.51
CA CYS A 26 11.20 -3.66 1.34
C CYS A 26 10.51 -5.02 1.16
N ALA A 27 9.18 -5.00 1.12
CA ALA A 27 8.36 -6.19 0.92
C ALA A 27 8.57 -6.88 -0.44
N ILE A 28 9.24 -6.22 -1.41
CA ILE A 28 9.52 -6.76 -2.75
C ILE A 28 10.94 -7.31 -2.86
N CYS A 29 11.95 -6.54 -2.42
CA CYS A 29 13.36 -6.88 -2.69
C CYS A 29 14.23 -7.07 -1.44
N GLY A 30 13.68 -6.91 -0.23
CA GLY A 30 14.41 -7.11 1.03
C GLY A 30 15.42 -6.01 1.41
N LYS A 31 15.75 -5.08 0.51
CA LYS A 31 16.56 -3.89 0.84
C LYS A 31 15.88 -3.03 1.91
N PRO A 32 16.59 -2.16 2.66
CA PRO A 32 15.97 -1.24 3.61
C PRO A 32 14.80 -0.46 2.99
N MET A 33 13.68 -0.38 3.71
CA MET A 33 12.54 0.42 3.25
C MET A 33 12.81 1.91 3.42
N SER A 34 12.28 2.72 2.52
CA SER A 34 12.30 4.19 2.62
C SER A 34 10.91 4.77 2.88
N ASP A 35 9.88 4.13 2.32
CA ASP A 35 8.53 4.67 2.30
C ASP A 35 7.52 3.55 2.58
N ALA A 36 6.42 3.92 3.23
CA ALA A 36 5.26 3.05 3.32
C ALA A 36 4.35 3.30 2.11
N ALA A 37 3.90 2.23 1.47
CA ALA A 37 3.07 2.26 0.27
C ALA A 37 1.72 1.59 0.52
N HIS A 38 0.68 2.11 -0.10
CA HIS A 38 -0.62 1.44 -0.19
C HIS A 38 -0.60 0.46 -1.38
N LEU A 39 -1.02 -0.80 -1.18
CA LEU A 39 -1.05 -1.81 -2.23
C LEU A 39 -2.17 -1.56 -3.25
N VAL A 40 -3.33 -1.08 -2.79
CA VAL A 40 -4.37 -0.47 -3.62
C VAL A 40 -4.58 1.00 -3.21
N PRO A 41 -4.75 1.92 -4.18
CA PRO A 41 -4.66 3.34 -3.93
C PRO A 41 -5.90 3.88 -3.22
N LYS A 42 -5.68 4.78 -2.26
CA LYS A 42 -6.75 5.46 -1.49
C LYS A 42 -7.76 6.26 -2.33
N SER A 43 -7.39 6.63 -3.56
CA SER A 43 -8.26 7.37 -4.48
C SER A 43 -9.33 6.49 -5.11
N GLU A 44 -9.02 5.21 -5.33
CA GLU A 44 -9.94 4.24 -5.93
C GLU A 44 -10.59 3.36 -4.86
N TYR A 45 -9.85 3.03 -3.80
CA TYR A 45 -10.29 2.15 -2.71
C TYR A 45 -10.13 2.83 -1.34
N PRO A 46 -10.87 3.93 -1.08
CA PRO A 46 -10.76 4.70 0.15
C PRO A 46 -11.07 3.91 1.41
N GLU A 47 -11.88 2.85 1.33
CA GLU A 47 -12.21 1.92 2.42
C GLU A 47 -10.97 1.23 3.00
N HIS A 48 -9.97 0.95 2.16
CA HIS A 48 -8.72 0.26 2.57
C HIS A 48 -7.61 1.21 3.05
N TYR A 49 -7.91 2.51 3.22
CA TYR A 49 -6.89 3.51 3.56
C TYR A 49 -6.15 3.25 4.89
N ILE A 50 -6.87 2.74 5.89
CA ILE A 50 -6.33 2.41 7.22
C ILE A 50 -6.16 0.90 7.42
N ASN A 51 -6.32 0.09 6.38
CA ASN A 51 -6.18 -1.37 6.47
C ASN A 51 -4.69 -1.73 6.59
N PRO A 52 -4.22 -2.36 7.68
CA PRO A 52 -2.81 -2.75 7.83
C PRO A 52 -2.34 -3.73 6.74
N LEU A 53 -3.24 -4.58 6.22
CA LEU A 53 -2.91 -5.48 5.11
C LEU A 53 -2.70 -4.72 3.79
N ASN A 54 -3.27 -3.53 3.65
CA ASN A 54 -3.09 -2.68 2.47
C ASN A 54 -1.81 -1.80 2.55
N ILE A 55 -1.05 -1.83 3.65
CA ILE A 55 0.14 -0.98 3.83
C ILE A 55 1.40 -1.84 3.98
N VAL A 56 2.42 -1.57 3.17
CA VAL A 56 3.72 -2.27 3.21
C VAL A 56 4.89 -1.29 3.16
N GLY A 57 6.05 -1.70 3.66
CA GLY A 57 7.30 -0.96 3.48
C GLY A 57 7.93 -1.29 2.12
N LEU A 58 8.34 -0.27 1.36
CA LEU A 58 9.06 -0.41 0.09
C LEU A 58 10.30 0.47 0.07
N CYS A 59 11.34 0.04 -0.64
CA CYS A 59 12.42 0.93 -1.04
C CYS A 59 11.96 1.84 -2.19
N ARG A 60 12.60 3.00 -2.35
CA ARG A 60 12.22 4.01 -3.34
C ARG A 60 12.11 3.46 -4.77
N GLU A 61 13.04 2.60 -5.17
CA GLU A 61 13.05 1.99 -6.51
C GLU A 61 11.83 1.09 -6.73
N CYS A 62 11.56 0.17 -5.80
CA CYS A 62 10.42 -0.73 -5.88
C CYS A 62 9.10 0.03 -5.78
N HIS A 63 9.00 1.06 -4.94
CA HIS A 63 7.82 1.90 -4.81
C HIS A 63 7.50 2.61 -6.14
N ASN A 64 8.50 3.25 -6.75
CA ASN A 64 8.32 3.93 -8.04
C ASN A 64 7.89 2.97 -9.16
N LYS A 65 8.50 1.77 -9.23
CA LYS A 65 8.11 0.73 -10.19
C LYS A 65 6.70 0.21 -9.90
N TYR A 66 6.34 0.03 -8.63
CA TYR A 66 5.02 -0.45 -8.24
C TYR A 66 3.93 0.53 -8.66
N ASP A 67 4.12 1.84 -8.48
CA ASP A 67 3.13 2.87 -8.83
C ASP A 67 3.02 3.10 -10.34
N ASN A 68 4.15 3.02 -11.06
CA ASN A 68 4.20 3.49 -12.45
C ASN A 68 4.36 2.39 -13.51
N ASN A 69 4.54 1.13 -13.12
CA ASN A 69 4.72 0.02 -14.05
C ASN A 69 3.79 -1.16 -13.72
N LEU A 70 2.70 -1.28 -14.50
CA LEU A 70 1.71 -2.34 -14.34
C LEU A 70 2.34 -3.74 -14.45
N ALA A 71 3.20 -3.97 -15.44
CA ALA A 71 3.83 -5.28 -15.63
C ALA A 71 4.75 -5.65 -14.45
N PHE A 72 5.43 -4.66 -13.84
CA PHE A 72 6.19 -4.87 -12.62
C PHE A 72 5.25 -5.19 -11.45
N ARG A 73 4.17 -4.43 -11.28
CA ARG A 73 3.17 -4.64 -10.22
C ARG A 73 2.53 -6.03 -10.29
N GLN A 74 2.15 -6.48 -11.48
CA GLN A 74 1.54 -7.79 -11.74
C GLN A 74 2.48 -8.96 -11.39
N LYS A 75 3.80 -8.77 -11.45
CA LYS A 75 4.78 -9.80 -11.06
C LYS A 75 4.85 -10.02 -9.54
N GLN A 76 4.29 -9.12 -8.73
CA GLN A 76 4.39 -9.18 -7.26
C GLN A 76 3.35 -10.12 -6.65
N LYS A 77 3.41 -11.43 -6.99
CA LYS A 77 2.42 -12.44 -6.63
C LYS A 77 2.06 -12.45 -5.14
N ARG A 78 3.06 -12.36 -4.24
CA ARG A 78 2.82 -12.34 -2.79
C ARG A 78 2.00 -11.13 -2.32
N LEU A 79 2.18 -9.98 -2.97
CA LEU A 79 1.43 -8.76 -2.64
C LEU A 79 0.01 -8.83 -3.20
N ILE A 80 -0.16 -9.42 -4.39
CA ILE A 80 -1.48 -9.67 -4.98
C ILE A 80 -2.30 -10.59 -4.08
N GLU A 81 -1.74 -11.72 -3.65
CA GLU A 81 -2.42 -12.65 -2.74
C GLU A 81 -2.77 -11.99 -1.39
N ARG A 82 -1.90 -11.09 -0.89
CA ARG A 82 -2.20 -10.27 0.29
C ARG A 82 -3.37 -9.31 0.07
N VAL A 83 -3.55 -8.74 -1.13
CA VAL A 83 -4.74 -7.92 -1.41
C VAL A 83 -5.97 -8.81 -1.52
N LYS A 84 -5.89 -9.95 -2.22
CA LYS A 84 -7.00 -10.91 -2.32
C LYS A 84 -7.49 -11.39 -0.97
N SER A 85 -6.61 -11.54 0.02
CA SER A 85 -7.02 -11.99 1.36
C SER A 85 -7.94 -11.01 2.10
N PHE A 86 -8.03 -9.75 1.67
CA PHE A 86 -8.98 -8.78 2.25
C PHE A 86 -9.97 -8.18 1.24
N ASP A 87 -9.65 -8.22 -0.06
CA ASP A 87 -10.54 -7.75 -1.14
C ASP A 87 -10.11 -8.33 -2.49
N GLU A 88 -10.64 -9.51 -2.83
CA GLU A 88 -10.39 -10.17 -4.10
C GLU A 88 -10.89 -9.35 -5.31
N CYS A 89 -12.04 -8.68 -5.16
CA CYS A 89 -12.62 -7.86 -6.23
C CYS A 89 -11.75 -6.63 -6.54
N ALA A 90 -11.18 -5.98 -5.53
CA ALA A 90 -10.22 -4.90 -5.71
C ALA A 90 -8.90 -5.40 -6.30
N ALA A 91 -8.42 -6.57 -5.87
CA ALA A 91 -7.22 -7.18 -6.42
C ALA A 91 -7.37 -7.44 -7.93
N ASN A 92 -8.45 -8.12 -8.33
CA ASN A 92 -8.69 -8.46 -9.74
C ASN A 92 -8.78 -7.19 -10.61
N ARG A 93 -9.48 -6.15 -10.12
CA ARG A 93 -9.61 -4.86 -10.83
C ARG A 93 -8.29 -4.10 -10.91
N TYR A 94 -7.61 -3.89 -9.79
CA TYR A 94 -6.42 -3.04 -9.73
C TYR A 94 -5.18 -3.67 -10.39
N PHE A 95 -5.02 -4.99 -10.27
CA PHE A 95 -3.90 -5.72 -10.88
C PHE A 95 -4.19 -6.21 -12.30
N ARG A 96 -5.42 -6.04 -12.82
CA ARG A 96 -5.86 -6.52 -14.15
C ARG A 96 -5.56 -8.02 -14.35
N LEU A 97 -6.10 -8.83 -13.44
CA LEU A 97 -5.96 -10.29 -13.44
C LEU A 97 -7.10 -10.97 -14.21
#